data_AF-A0A645C625-F1
#
_entry.id   AF-A0A645C625-F1
#
_cell.length_a   1.000
_cell.length_b   1.000
_cell.length_c   1.000
_cell.angle_alpha   90.00
_cell.angle_beta   90.00
_cell.angle_gamma   90.00
#
_symmetry.space_group_name_H-M   'P 1'
#
loop_
_entity.id
_entity.type
_entity.pdbx_description
1 polymer ?
#
loop_
_entity_poly.entity_id
_entity_poly.type
_entity_poly.pdbx_seq_one_letter_code
_entity_poly.pdbx_strand_id
1 'polypeptide(L)'
;MLYGPKQVIVVVGINKLVDTVEDAIERARQIAAPLDAKRLSKETPCTKLDKCIDCNHQQRICNDFVLITGQFIKNRIKVIVVNQAYGF
;
A
#
# COMPACT_ATOMS: atom_id res chain seq x y z
N MET A 1 -8.54 -6.45 5.86
CA MET A 1 -9.67 -5.95 5.03
C MET A 1 -10.46 -7.07 4.35
N LEU A 2 -9.80 -8.13 3.87
CA LEU A 2 -10.41 -9.20 3.08
C LEU A 2 -11.53 -9.93 3.83
N TYR A 3 -11.21 -10.52 4.97
CA TYR A 3 -12.12 -11.33 5.78
C TYR A 3 -12.31 -10.72 7.16
N GLY A 4 -13.48 -10.89 7.76
CA GLY A 4 -13.77 -10.51 9.16
C GLY A 4 -14.62 -9.23 9.32
N PRO A 5 -14.15 -8.04 8.91
CA PRO A 5 -14.90 -6.81 9.11
C PRO A 5 -16.27 -6.85 8.44
N LYS A 6 -17.32 -6.46 9.18
CA LYS A 6 -18.68 -6.28 8.64
C LYS A 6 -18.75 -5.13 7.62
N GLN A 7 -17.90 -4.11 7.81
CA GLN A 7 -17.80 -2.93 6.96
C GLN A 7 -16.31 -2.58 6.78
N VAL A 8 -15.93 -2.17 5.57
CA VAL A 8 -14.58 -1.68 5.25
C VAL A 8 -14.72 -0.34 4.53
N ILE A 9 -14.08 0.69 5.08
CA ILE A 9 -14.00 2.02 4.46
C ILE A 9 -12.53 2.27 4.15
N VAL A 10 -12.22 2.44 2.86
CA VAL A 10 -10.88 2.73 2.35
C VAL A 10 -10.87 4.19 1.92
N VAL A 11 -10.05 5.01 2.58
CA VAL A 11 -9.87 6.43 2.24
C VAL A 11 -8.49 6.60 1.62
N VAL A 12 -8.43 7.09 0.39
CA VAL A 12 -7.18 7.23 -0.37
C VAL A 12 -7.09 8.60 -1.03
N GLY A 13 -5.88 9.14 -1.12
CA GLY A 13 -5.60 10.35 -1.90
C GLY A 13 -5.40 10.04 -3.38
N ILE A 14 -5.57 11.06 -4.22
CA ILE A 14 -5.35 10.96 -5.68
C ILE A 14 -3.93 10.51 -6.05
N ASN A 15 -2.95 10.73 -5.15
CA ASN A 15 -1.56 10.30 -5.33
C ASN A 15 -1.36 8.76 -5.30
N LYS A 16 -2.43 7.98 -5.16
CA LYS A 16 -2.40 6.50 -5.14
C LYS A 16 -3.05 5.86 -6.37
N LEU A 17 -3.60 6.66 -7.29
CA LEU A 17 -4.15 6.18 -8.55
C LEU A 17 -3.02 5.96 -9.56
N VAL A 18 -3.08 4.84 -10.27
CA VAL A 18 -2.11 4.39 -11.28
C VAL A 18 -2.83 3.60 -12.36
N ASP A 19 -2.19 3.41 -13.51
CA ASP A 19 -2.83 2.81 -14.69
C ASP A 19 -2.88 1.28 -14.63
N THR A 20 -1.83 0.64 -14.08
CA THR A 20 -1.71 -0.83 -14.06
C THR A 20 -1.48 -1.41 -12.66
N VAL A 21 -1.64 -2.74 -12.53
CA VAL A 21 -1.34 -3.46 -11.28
C VAL A 21 0.17 -3.43 -11.01
N GLU A 22 0.97 -3.53 -12.06
CA GLU A 22 2.42 -3.43 -12.02
C GLU A 22 2.86 -2.07 -11.47
N ASP A 23 2.27 -0.97 -11.97
CA ASP A 23 2.52 0.38 -11.44
C ASP A 23 2.11 0.50 -9.97
N ALA A 24 1.03 -0.17 -9.55
CA ALA A 24 0.58 -0.16 -8.17
C ALA A 24 1.60 -0.84 -7.24
N ILE A 25 2.15 -1.97 -7.68
CA ILE A 25 3.20 -2.70 -6.96
C ILE A 25 4.49 -1.87 -6.92
N GLU A 26 4.89 -1.28 -8.06
CA GLU A 26 6.07 -0.44 -8.14
C GLU A 26 5.94 0.78 -7.23
N ARG A 27 4.84 1.51 -7.30
CA ARG A 27 4.54 2.65 -6.43
C ARG A 27 4.56 2.25 -4.95
N ALA A 28 3.97 1.12 -4.60
CA ALA A 28 3.99 0.63 -3.22
C ALA A 28 5.42 0.28 -2.75
N ARG A 29 6.23 -0.31 -3.63
CA ARG A 29 7.63 -0.67 -3.34
C ARG A 29 8.57 0.53 -3.31
N GLN A 30 8.45 1.47 -4.23
CA GLN A 30 9.41 2.56 -4.41
C GLN A 30 9.05 3.82 -3.62
N ILE A 31 7.77 4.02 -3.29
CA ILE A 31 7.31 5.23 -2.59
C ILE A 31 6.74 4.88 -1.22
N ALA A 32 5.70 4.06 -1.16
CA ALA A 32 4.97 3.86 0.08
C ALA A 32 5.81 3.12 1.14
N ALA A 33 6.35 1.95 0.79
CA ALA A 33 7.09 1.11 1.73
C ALA A 33 8.40 1.75 2.23
N PRO A 34 9.23 2.43 1.42
CA PRO A 34 10.44 3.07 1.94
C PRO A 34 10.12 4.21 2.91
N LEU A 35 9.12 5.04 2.59
CA LEU A 35 8.68 6.12 3.47
C LEU A 35 8.08 5.59 4.78
N ASP A 36 7.28 4.52 4.72
CA ASP A 36 6.71 3.90 5.91
C ASP A 36 7.75 3.19 6.76
N ALA A 37 8.70 2.48 6.12
CA ALA A 37 9.80 1.82 6.81
C ALA A 37 10.67 2.83 7.56
N LYS A 38 10.93 4.02 6.95
CA LYS A 38 11.59 5.14 7.64
C LYS A 38 10.77 5.64 8.82
N ARG A 39 9.46 5.87 8.63
CA ARG A 39 8.54 6.31 9.70
C ARG A 39 8.50 5.33 10.88
N LEU A 40 8.59 4.03 10.60
CA LEU A 40 8.59 2.94 11.58
C LEU A 40 9.99 2.60 12.12
N SER A 41 11.01 3.40 11.80
CA SER A 41 12.40 3.20 12.22
C SER A 41 12.94 1.80 11.90
N LYS A 42 12.62 1.26 10.72
CA LYS A 42 13.14 -0.04 10.26
C LYS A 42 14.54 0.11 9.67
N GLU A 43 15.35 -0.94 9.85
CA GLU A 43 16.72 -1.02 9.32
C GLU A 43 16.80 -1.70 7.96
N THR A 44 15.68 -1.75 7.22
CA THR A 44 15.63 -2.36 5.89
C THR A 44 16.49 -1.60 4.88
N PRO A 45 17.06 -2.26 3.86
CA PRO A 45 17.89 -1.59 2.85
C PRO A 45 17.25 -0.36 2.21
N CYS A 46 15.93 -0.36 2.01
CA CYS A 46 15.21 0.77 1.42
C CYS A 46 15.18 2.04 2.29
N THR A 47 15.44 1.96 3.61
CA THR A 47 15.54 3.17 4.46
C THR A 47 16.91 3.83 4.37
N LYS A 48 17.93 3.09 3.91
CA LYS A 48 19.31 3.57 3.73
C LYS A 48 19.60 4.00 2.29
N LEU A 49 19.01 3.31 1.32
CA LEU A 49 19.26 3.52 -0.11
C LEU A 49 18.26 4.46 -0.78
N ASP A 50 17.19 4.83 -0.08
CA ASP A 50 16.08 5.65 -0.60
C ASP A 50 15.40 5.08 -1.86
N LYS A 51 15.57 3.78 -2.08
CA LYS A 51 14.93 3.00 -3.14
C LYS A 51 14.73 1.56 -2.70
N CYS A 52 13.71 0.92 -3.24
CA CYS A 52 13.49 -0.50 -3.00
C CYS A 52 14.35 -1.35 -3.95
N ILE A 53 14.94 -2.40 -3.38
CA ILE A 53 15.78 -3.39 -4.07
C ILE A 53 15.18 -4.81 -3.99
N ASP A 54 13.88 -4.91 -3.67
CA ASP A 54 13.17 -6.17 -3.40
C ASP A 54 13.92 -7.10 -2.42
N CYS A 55 14.26 -6.56 -1.24
CA CYS A 55 15.04 -7.29 -0.25
C CYS A 55 14.23 -8.40 0.45
N ASN A 56 14.93 -9.42 0.96
CA ASN A 56 14.37 -10.43 1.88
C ASN A 56 14.77 -10.17 3.34
N HIS A 57 14.92 -8.89 3.72
CA HIS A 57 15.35 -8.50 5.07
C HIS A 57 14.29 -8.89 6.12
N GLN A 58 14.72 -9.30 7.31
CA GLN A 58 13.80 -9.73 8.39
C GLN A 58 12.80 -8.64 8.82
N GLN A 59 13.19 -7.37 8.68
CA GLN A 59 12.33 -6.21 9.00
C GLN A 59 11.50 -5.70 7.81
N ARG A 60 11.42 -6.44 6.69
CA ARG A 60 10.62 -6.08 5.51
C ARG A 60 9.16 -5.85 5.90
N ILE A 61 8.57 -4.76 5.42
CA ILE A 61 7.16 -4.43 5.67
C ILE A 61 6.25 -4.68 4.45
N CYS A 62 6.82 -4.71 3.24
CA CYS A 62 6.11 -4.96 1.99
C CYS A 62 6.13 -6.46 1.61
N ASN A 63 5.67 -7.32 2.53
CA ASN A 63 5.68 -8.78 2.34
C ASN A 63 4.57 -9.26 1.41
N ASP A 64 3.38 -8.68 1.53
CA ASP A 64 2.19 -9.15 0.83
C ASP A 64 1.55 -8.04 0.01
N PHE A 65 1.11 -8.38 -1.19
CA PHE A 65 0.23 -7.54 -2.01
C PHE A 65 -1.13 -8.22 -2.12
N VAL A 66 -2.17 -7.40 -2.04
CA VAL A 66 -3.55 -7.88 -2.07
C VAL A 66 -4.27 -7.20 -3.23
N LEU A 67 -4.70 -8.01 -4.20
CA LEU A 67 -5.54 -7.58 -5.30
C LEU A 67 -6.99 -7.99 -5.03
N ILE A 68 -7.90 -7.02 -4.98
CA ILE A 68 -9.33 -7.27 -4.77
C ILE A 68 -10.04 -7.07 -6.10
N THR A 69 -10.49 -8.16 -6.73
CA THR A 69 -11.23 -8.13 -8.00
C THR A 69 -12.75 -8.01 -7.80
N GLY A 70 -13.27 -8.35 -6.61
CA GLY A 70 -14.69 -8.29 -6.32
C GLY A 70 -15.04 -8.55 -4.85
N GLN A 71 -16.31 -8.32 -4.52
CA GLN A 71 -16.88 -8.55 -3.19
C GLN A 71 -18.33 -9.03 -3.32
N PHE A 72 -18.64 -10.20 -2.75
CA PHE A 72 -19.97 -10.80 -2.84
C PHE A 72 -20.98 -10.15 -1.90
N ILE A 73 -20.54 -9.59 -0.77
CA ILE A 73 -21.41 -8.86 0.16
C ILE A 73 -21.61 -7.44 -0.35
N LYS A 74 -22.81 -7.16 -0.85
CA LYS A 74 -23.21 -5.83 -1.33
C LYS A 74 -22.90 -4.74 -0.29
N ASN A 75 -22.34 -3.62 -0.74
CA ASN A 75 -22.04 -2.43 0.08
C ASN A 75 -21.05 -2.64 1.24
N ARG A 76 -20.30 -3.76 1.29
CA ARG A 76 -19.32 -4.05 2.36
C ARG A 76 -18.04 -3.24 2.28
N ILE A 77 -17.53 -3.01 1.06
CA ILE A 77 -16.30 -2.23 0.84
C ILE A 77 -16.70 -0.92 0.18
N LYS A 78 -16.29 0.19 0.79
CA LYS A 78 -16.47 1.55 0.25
C LYS A 78 -15.10 2.17 0.05
N VAL A 79 -14.85 2.69 -1.15
CA VAL A 79 -13.62 3.41 -1.48
C VAL A 79 -13.97 4.89 -1.64
N ILE A 80 -13.33 5.74 -0.86
CA ILE A 80 -13.49 7.20 -0.88
C ILE A 80 -12.17 7.78 -1.38
N VAL A 81 -12.21 8.39 -2.56
CA VAL A 81 -11.06 9.08 -3.14
C VAL A 81 -11.15 10.56 -2.76
N VAL A 82 -10.12 11.04 -2.08
CA VAL A 82 -10.00 12.44 -1.67
C VAL A 82 -9.12 13.17 -2.69
N ASN A 83 -9.57 14.32 -3.18
CA ASN A 83 -8.90 15.11 -4.21
C ASN A 83 -7.64 15.86 -3.71
N GLN A 84 -6.84 15.21 -2.87
CA GLN A 84 -5.63 15.74 -2.23
C GLN A 84 -4.59 14.62 -2.09
N ALA A 85 -3.32 14.99 -2.01
CA ALA A 85 -2.23 14.05 -1.82
C ALA A 85 -2.06 13.71 -0.33
N TYR A 86 -2.49 12.50 0.07
CA TYR A 86 -2.45 12.04 1.46
C TYR A 86 -1.77 10.69 1.63
N GLY A 87 -0.98 10.59 2.70
CA GLY A 87 -0.10 9.46 2.95
C GLY A 87 1.00 9.34 1.90
N PHE A 88 1.75 8.26 1.98
CA PHE A 88 2.79 7.88 1.03
C PHE A 88 2.33 6.72 0.14
#